data_AF-A0A519WWL8-F1
#
_entry.id   AF-A0A519WWL8-F1
#
_cell.length_a   1.000
_cell.length_b   1.000
_cell.length_c   1.000
_cell.angle_alpha   90.00
_cell.angle_beta   90.00
_cell.angle_gamma   90.00
#
_symmetry.space_group_name_H-M   'P 1'
#
loop_
_entity.id
_entity.type
_entity.pdbx_description
1 polymer ?
#
loop_
_entity_poly.entity_id
_entity_poly.type
_entity_poly.pdbx_seq_one_letter_code
_entity_poly.pdbx_strand_id
1 'polypeptide(L)'
;MIIKELLLNGQSFLEMLKQFSIDASNVRIQDEEVILNDPNLEKREILKESICIEGENKDGIVNFFGTLHYNLINKLAVFEMQGFEQITNTHTAA
;
A
#
# COMPACT_ATOMS: atom_id res chain seq x y z
N MET A 1 2.00 14.88 4.42
CA MET A 1 1.99 13.62 5.17
C MET A 1 1.80 12.53 4.14
N ILE A 2 2.68 11.52 4.07
CA ILE A 2 2.66 10.55 2.97
C ILE A 2 2.54 9.16 3.60
N ILE A 3 1.40 8.51 3.41
CA ILE A 3 1.09 7.20 4.01
C ILE A 3 2.09 6.17 3.50
N LYS A 4 2.46 6.26 2.21
CA LYS A 4 3.52 5.44 1.61
C LYS A 4 4.83 5.48 2.40
N GLU A 5 5.31 6.65 2.79
CA GLU A 5 6.57 6.76 3.55
C GLU A 5 6.48 6.09 4.92
N LEU A 6 5.34 6.24 5.59
CA LEU A 6 5.12 5.63 6.90
C LEU A 6 5.08 4.10 6.81
N LEU A 7 4.44 3.55 5.78
CA LEU A 7 4.45 2.12 5.51
C LEU A 7 5.86 1.62 5.19
N LEU A 8 6.63 2.36 4.38
CA LEU A 8 8.02 2.01 4.03
C LEU A 8 8.99 2.04 5.22
N ASN A 9 8.66 2.76 6.29
CA ASN A 9 9.39 2.70 7.56
C ASN A 9 9.07 1.44 8.38
N GLY A 10 8.02 0.71 8.02
CA GLY A 10 7.61 -0.53 8.69
C GLY A 10 8.29 -1.77 8.11
N GLN A 11 9.01 -2.52 8.97
CA GLN A 11 9.70 -3.74 8.57
C GLN A 11 8.77 -4.77 7.91
N SER A 12 7.56 -4.97 8.45
CA SER A 12 6.59 -5.94 7.91
C SER A 12 6.18 -5.63 6.48
N PHE A 13 6.03 -4.33 6.14
CA PHE A 13 5.69 -3.92 4.79
C PHE A 13 6.86 -4.12 3.83
N LEU A 14 8.09 -3.79 4.24
CA LEU A 14 9.29 -4.05 3.45
C LEU A 14 9.50 -5.55 3.18
N GLU A 15 9.22 -6.42 4.16
CA GLU A 15 9.29 -7.87 3.98
C GLU A 15 8.23 -8.38 3.02
N MET A 16 7.01 -7.84 3.07
CA MET A 16 5.97 -8.13 2.10
C MET A 16 6.44 -7.77 0.69
N LEU A 17 6.95 -6.55 0.44
CA LEU A 17 7.44 -6.14 -0.88
C LEU A 17 8.55 -7.08 -1.40
N LYS A 18 9.46 -7.50 -0.52
CA LYS A 18 10.52 -8.45 -0.86
C LYS A 18 9.98 -9.82 -1.28
N GLN A 19 8.94 -10.34 -0.62
CA GLN A 19 8.32 -11.62 -1.00
C GLN A 19 7.79 -11.60 -2.45
N PHE A 20 7.34 -10.45 -2.92
CA PHE A 20 6.84 -10.26 -4.29
C PHE A 20 7.88 -9.66 -5.24
N SER A 21 9.14 -9.49 -4.81
CA SER A 21 10.21 -8.88 -5.61
C SER A 21 9.87 -7.48 -6.15
N ILE A 22 9.19 -6.67 -5.34
CA ILE A 22 8.78 -5.29 -5.67
C ILE A 22 9.74 -4.31 -5.01
N ASP A 23 10.23 -3.32 -5.78
CA ASP A 23 11.01 -2.21 -5.24
C ASP A 23 10.09 -1.18 -4.57
N ALA A 24 10.54 -0.58 -3.46
CA ALA A 24 9.81 0.49 -2.77
C ALA A 24 9.49 1.69 -3.68
N SER A 25 10.34 1.98 -4.67
CA SER A 25 10.10 3.03 -5.67
C SER A 25 8.87 2.72 -6.54
N ASN A 26 8.58 1.44 -6.74
CA ASN A 26 7.55 0.94 -7.65
C ASN A 26 6.20 0.70 -6.95
N VAL A 27 6.05 1.16 -5.71
CA VAL A 27 4.82 1.04 -4.94
C VAL A 27 3.97 2.30 -5.08
N ARG A 28 2.66 2.14 -5.24
CA ARG A 28 1.68 3.23 -5.22
C ARG A 28 0.45 2.81 -4.40
N ILE A 29 0.00 3.68 -3.51
CA ILE A 29 -1.28 3.51 -2.82
C ILE A 29 -2.35 4.16 -3.68
N GLN A 30 -3.30 3.40 -4.21
CA GLN A 30 -4.27 3.94 -5.17
C GLN A 30 -5.22 4.94 -4.52
N ASP A 31 -5.63 4.67 -3.28
CA ASP A 31 -6.64 5.46 -2.55
C ASP A 31 -6.05 6.60 -1.70
N GLU A 32 -4.76 6.90 -1.83
CA GLU A 32 -4.04 7.82 -0.93
C GLU A 32 -4.66 9.22 -0.90
N GLU A 33 -5.02 9.76 -2.06
CA GLU A 33 -5.65 11.09 -2.14
C GLU A 33 -7.05 11.11 -1.53
N VAL A 34 -7.81 10.02 -1.65
CA VAL A 34 -9.16 9.95 -1.07
C VAL A 34 -9.08 9.93 0.45
N ILE A 35 -8.15 9.15 1.00
CA ILE A 35 -7.93 9.03 2.45
C ILE A 35 -7.45 10.35 3.05
N LEU A 36 -6.49 11.02 2.39
CA LEU A 36 -5.91 12.26 2.89
C LEU A 36 -6.86 13.45 2.82
N ASN A 37 -7.87 13.40 1.94
CA ASN A 37 -8.85 14.46 1.76
C ASN A 37 -10.14 14.25 2.57
N ASP A 38 -10.26 13.21 3.42
CA ASP A 38 -11.43 13.05 4.30
C ASP A 38 -11.48 14.22 5.31
N PRO A 39 -12.52 15.08 5.28
CA PRO A 39 -12.64 16.22 6.19
C PRO A 39 -12.81 15.82 7.67
N ASN A 40 -13.03 14.53 7.96
CA ASN A 40 -13.08 13.99 9.31
C ASN A 40 -11.76 13.36 9.76
N LEU A 41 -10.74 13.31 8.89
CA LEU A 41 -9.46 12.68 9.17
C LEU A 41 -8.80 13.30 10.42
N GLU A 42 -8.77 14.63 10.52
CA GLU A 42 -8.18 15.35 11.67
C GLU A 42 -8.93 15.14 12.99
N LYS A 43 -10.18 14.64 12.93
CA LYS A 43 -10.99 14.35 14.12
C LYS A 43 -10.82 12.91 14.61
N ARG A 44 -10.07 12.08 13.88
CA ARG A 44 -9.85 10.66 14.20
C ARG A 44 -8.41 10.47 14.67
N GLU A 45 -8.23 9.84 15.82
CA GLU A 45 -6.90 9.46 16.32
C GLU A 45 -6.34 8.23 15.57
N ILE A 46 -7.24 7.30 15.24
CA ILE A 46 -6.95 6.06 14.53
C ILE A 46 -7.88 5.97 13.33
N LEU A 47 -7.29 5.74 12.17
CA LEU A 47 -7.95 5.46 10.91
C LEU A 47 -7.80 3.96 10.60
N LYS A 48 -8.89 3.34 10.13
CA LYS A 48 -8.91 1.98 9.60
C LYS A 48 -9.69 1.99 8.30
N GLU A 49 -8.99 1.85 7.18
CA GLU A 49 -9.61 1.88 5.85
C GLU A 49 -9.12 0.70 5.04
N SER A 50 -10.01 0.15 4.21
CA SER A 50 -9.62 -0.81 3.18
C SER A 50 -8.95 -0.06 2.04
N ILE A 51 -7.74 -0.49 1.66
CA ILE A 51 -6.95 0.17 0.61
C ILE A 51 -6.43 -0.83 -0.42
N CYS A 52 -6.18 -0.34 -1.62
CA CYS A 52 -5.38 -1.02 -2.63
C CYS A 52 -3.97 -0.45 -2.71
N ILE A 53 -2.97 -1.32 -2.62
CA ILE A 53 -1.56 -0.98 -2.87
C ILE A 53 -1.12 -1.70 -4.13
N GLU A 54 -0.75 -0.93 -5.14
CA GLU A 54 -0.15 -1.41 -6.38
C GLU A 54 1.36 -1.48 -6.23
N GLY A 55 1.96 -2.55 -6.71
CA GLY A 55 3.41 -2.69 -6.81
C GLY A 55 3.81 -3.37 -8.11
N GLU A 56 4.78 -2.79 -8.81
CA GLU A 56 5.28 -3.34 -10.08
C GLU A 56 6.56 -4.15 -9.86
N ASN A 57 6.58 -5.36 -10.40
CA ASN A 57 7.77 -6.20 -10.51
C ASN A 57 8.00 -6.61 -11.98
N LYS A 58 9.09 -7.36 -12.22
CA LYS A 58 9.44 -7.84 -13.56
C LYS A 58 8.38 -8.73 -14.23
N ASP A 59 7.52 -9.37 -13.44
CA ASP A 59 6.53 -10.34 -13.90
C ASP A 59 5.15 -9.67 -14.16
N GLY A 60 4.99 -8.40 -13.76
CA GLY A 60 3.80 -7.59 -14.00
C GLY A 60 3.42 -6.71 -12.80
N ILE A 61 2.13 -6.41 -12.69
CA ILE A 61 1.57 -5.59 -11.61
C ILE A 61 0.96 -6.50 -10.54
N VAL A 62 1.30 -6.26 -9.28
CA VAL A 62 0.68 -6.91 -8.12
C VAL A 62 -0.18 -5.89 -7.39
N ASN A 63 -1.46 -6.19 -7.20
CA ASN A 63 -2.39 -5.40 -6.39
C ASN A 63 -2.59 -6.10 -5.05
N PHE A 64 -2.22 -5.43 -3.95
CA PHE A 64 -2.45 -5.89 -2.59
C PHE A 64 -3.72 -5.24 -2.04
N PHE A 65 -4.61 -6.07 -1.50
CA PHE A 65 -5.84 -5.64 -0.85
C PHE A 65 -5.73 -5.90 0.64
N GLY A 66 -6.06 -4.91 1.45
CA GLY A 66 -5.97 -5.05 2.90
C GLY A 66 -6.46 -3.84 3.66
N THR A 67 -6.23 -3.87 4.97
CA THR A 67 -6.59 -2.77 5.87
C THR A 67 -5.38 -1.93 6.19
N LEU A 68 -5.47 -0.62 5.97
CA LEU A 68 -4.56 0.36 6.52
C LEU A 68 -4.98 0.69 7.95
N HIS A 69 -4.15 0.33 8.92
CA HIS A 69 -4.27 0.82 10.29
C HIS A 69 -3.33 2.00 10.44
N TYR A 70 -3.89 3.20 10.62
CA TYR A 70 -3.10 4.42 10.69
C TYR A 70 -3.38 5.20 11.97
N ASN A 71 -2.34 5.45 12.75
CA ASN A 71 -2.39 6.28 13.94
C ASN A 71 -1.82 7.66 13.61
N LEU A 72 -2.69 8.68 13.62
CA LEU A 72 -2.32 10.05 13.25
C LEU A 72 -1.39 10.72 14.25
N ILE A 73 -1.59 10.45 15.55
CA ILE A 73 -0.83 11.06 16.64
C ILE A 73 0.61 10.57 16.63
N ASN A 74 0.79 9.25 16.54
CA ASN A 74 2.08 8.59 16.55
C ASN A 74 2.75 8.53 15.16
N LYS A 75 2.04 8.98 14.11
CA LYS A 75 2.47 8.88 12.71
C LYS A 75 2.93 7.46 12.35
N LEU A 76 2.14 6.47 12.74
CA LEU A 76 2.43 5.05 12.52
C LEU A 76 1.39 4.47 11.56
N ALA A 77 1.86 3.85 10.48
CA ALA A 77 1.02 3.14 9.52
C ALA A 77 1.41 1.65 9.48
N VAL A 78 0.41 0.79 9.49
CA VAL A 78 0.58 -0.65 9.29
C VAL A 78 -0.42 -1.10 8.24
N PHE A 79 0.05 -1.86 7.25
CA PHE A 79 -0.80 -2.49 6.26
C PHE A 79 -0.98 -3.97 6.59
N GLU A 80 -2.22 -4.39 6.79
CA GLU A 80 -2.60 -5.77 7.01
C GLU A 80 -3.17 -6.35 5.71
N MET A 81 -2.35 -7.08 4.98
CA MET A 81 -2.75 -7.72 3.73
C MET A 81 -3.77 -8.83 3.97
N GLN A 82 -4.85 -8.80 3.19
CA GLN A 82 -5.92 -9.79 3.19
C GLN A 82 -5.90 -10.67 1.93
N GLY A 83 -5.41 -10.12 0.82
CA GLY A 83 -5.26 -10.85 -0.43
C GLY A 83 -4.45 -10.05 -1.45
N PHE A 84 -4.14 -10.68 -2.58
CA PHE A 84 -3.48 -10.03 -3.69
C PHE A 84 -3.93 -10.61 -5.04
N GLU A 85 -3.80 -9.81 -6.08
CA GLU A 85 -3.95 -10.23 -7.48
C GLU A 85 -2.68 -9.86 -8.25
N GLN A 86 -2.28 -10.70 -9.20
CA GLN A 86 -1.15 -10.40 -10.09
C GLN A 86 -1.63 -10.40 -11.55
N ILE A 87 -1.43 -9.27 -12.22
CA ILE A 87 -1.69 -9.09 -13.64
C ILE A 87 -0.36 -9.26 -14.35
N THR A 88 -0.19 -10.37 -15.06
CA THR A 88 1.04 -10.64 -15.79
C THR A 88 1.13 -9.82 -17.06
N ASN A 89 2.33 -9.34 -17.38
CA ASN A 89 2.60 -8.77 -18.68
C ASN A 89 2.63 -9.91 -19.71
N THR A 90 1.50 -10.20 -20.34
CA THR A 90 1.47 -11.11 -21.49
C THR A 90 2.17 -10.43 -22.67
N HIS A 91 3.48 -10.63 -22.80
CA HIS A 91 4.12 -10.49 -24.09
C HIS A 91 3.63 -11.63 -24.99
N THR A 92 2.56 -11.36 -25.76
CA THR A 92 2.28 -12.10 -26.98
C THR A 92 3.43 -11.84 -27.93
N ALA A 93 4.42 -12.74 -27.94
CA ALA A 93 5.32 -12.89 -29.06
C ALA A 93 4.49 -13.34 -30.26
N ALA A 94 4.24 -12.40 -31.18
CA ALA A 94 3.71 -12.67 -32.51
C ALA A 94 4.84 -13.17 -33.43
#